data_AF-A0A8T2ZKI0-F1
#
_entry.id   AF-A0A8T2ZKI0-F1
#
_cell.length_a   1.000
_cell.length_b   1.000
_cell.length_c   1.000
_cell.angle_alpha   90.00
_cell.angle_beta   90.00
_cell.angle_gamma   90.00
#
_symmetry.space_group_name_H-M   'P 1'
#
loop_
_entity.id
_entity.type
_entity.pdbx_description
1 polymer ?
#
loop_
_entity_poly.entity_id
_entity_poly.type
_entity_poly.pdbx_seq_one_letter_code
_entity_poly.pdbx_strand_id
1 'polypeptide(L)'
;LAGRSIAPSGEPTPKLSKYLAGCAAKLTGKCGAEIFLSFSGNNNNPSDSCCQKLVTTGIDCHNAFTEFLEAKEPQENPSKISLRSLDIWNHCVAVAAKP
;
A
#
# COMPACT_ATOMS: atom_id res chain seq x y z
N LEU A 1 6.20 -7.67 20.28
CA LEU A 1 4.86 -7.03 20.18
C LEU A 1 5.08 -5.53 19.98
N ALA A 2 5.37 -5.07 18.76
CA ALA A 2 5.50 -3.65 18.48
C ALA A 2 4.09 -3.05 18.52
N GLY A 3 3.88 -2.03 19.37
CA GLY A 3 2.58 -1.42 19.60
C GLY A 3 1.95 -0.89 18.31
N ARG A 4 0.62 -0.99 18.21
CA ARG A 4 -0.16 -0.56 17.03
C ARG A 4 0.18 0.89 16.68
N SER A 5 0.60 1.12 15.44
CA SER A 5 1.02 2.43 14.91
C SER A 5 -0.15 3.42 14.66
N ILE A 6 -1.38 2.98 14.94
CA ILE A 6 -2.64 3.70 14.73
C ILE A 6 -3.29 3.95 16.10
N ALA A 7 -3.69 5.19 16.36
CA ALA A 7 -4.37 5.56 17.60
C ALA A 7 -5.80 4.97 17.67
N PRO A 8 -6.40 4.85 18.86
CA PRO A 8 -7.81 4.43 19.01
C PRO A 8 -8.81 5.32 18.26
N SER A 9 -8.45 6.58 17.95
CA SER A 9 -9.24 7.49 17.10
C SER A 9 -9.23 7.12 15.61
N GLY A 10 -8.47 6.08 15.22
CA GLY A 10 -8.24 5.71 13.82
C GLY A 10 -7.23 6.63 13.12
N GLU A 11 -6.60 7.57 13.81
CA GLU A 11 -5.60 8.46 13.24
C GLU A 11 -4.19 7.84 13.31
N PRO A 12 -3.39 7.96 12.24
CA PRO A 12 -2.00 7.54 12.28
C PRO A 12 -1.21 8.47 13.22
N THR A 13 -0.29 7.90 13.99
CA THR A 13 0.64 8.73 14.79
C THR A 13 1.44 9.68 13.88
N PRO A 14 1.97 10.82 14.39
CA PRO A 14 2.79 11.72 13.59
C PRO A 14 4.00 11.02 12.93
N LYS A 15 4.59 10.05 13.64
CA LYS A 15 5.69 9.23 13.11
C LYS A 15 5.23 8.37 11.93
N LEU A 16 4.09 7.68 12.06
CA LEU A 16 3.52 6.88 10.97
C LEU A 16 3.11 7.78 9.79
N SER A 17 2.47 8.92 10.05
CA SER A 17 2.09 9.89 9.02
C SER A 17 3.30 10.39 8.23
N LYS A 18 4.39 10.79 8.91
CA LYS A 18 5.64 11.21 8.25
C LYS A 18 6.25 10.08 7.41
N TYR A 19 6.22 8.85 7.92
CA TYR A 19 6.72 7.69 7.19
C TYR A 19 5.91 7.41 5.92
N LEU A 20 4.57 7.34 6.05
CA LEU A 20 3.65 7.16 4.92
C LEU A 20 3.79 8.27 3.88
N ALA A 21 3.97 9.53 4.31
CA ALA A 21 4.21 10.65 3.40
C ALA A 21 5.52 10.49 2.62
N GLY A 22 6.59 10.04 3.28
CA GLY A 22 7.87 9.72 2.63
C GLY A 22 7.76 8.59 1.61
N CYS A 23 6.96 7.57 1.90
CA CYS A 23 6.62 6.51 0.96
C CYS A 23 5.82 7.04 -0.23
N ALA A 24 4.77 7.84 0.02
CA ALA A 24 3.88 8.35 -1.02
C ALA A 24 4.60 9.30 -1.99
N ALA A 25 5.56 10.08 -1.49
CA ALA A 25 6.38 10.97 -2.31
C ALA A 25 7.17 10.21 -3.40
N LYS A 26 7.57 8.95 -3.15
CA LYS A 26 8.28 8.11 -4.12
C LYS A 26 7.36 7.54 -5.20
N LEU A 27 6.10 7.28 -4.85
CA LEU A 27 5.12 6.70 -5.77
C LEU A 27 4.63 7.69 -6.82
N THR A 28 4.75 9.01 -6.62
CA THR A 28 4.13 10.06 -7.47
C THR A 28 2.59 9.96 -7.51
N GLY A 29 1.90 11.10 -7.65
CA GLY A 29 0.43 11.16 -7.45
C GLY A 29 -0.39 10.20 -8.31
N LYS A 30 -0.01 10.00 -9.59
CA LYS A 30 -0.70 9.08 -10.50
C LYS A 30 -0.65 7.63 -10.02
N CYS A 31 0.55 7.11 -9.73
CA CYS A 31 0.68 5.72 -9.31
C CYS A 31 0.15 5.48 -7.89
N GLY A 32 0.24 6.48 -7.00
CA GLY A 32 -0.41 6.40 -5.69
C GLY A 32 -1.92 6.18 -5.80
N ALA A 33 -2.59 6.95 -6.67
CA ALA A 33 -4.03 6.80 -6.91
C ALA A 33 -4.37 5.45 -7.56
N GLU A 34 -3.58 5.03 -8.55
CA GLU A 34 -3.79 3.75 -9.26
C GLU A 34 -3.67 2.56 -8.31
N ILE A 35 -2.62 2.51 -7.50
CA ILE A 35 -2.40 1.44 -6.52
C ILE A 35 -3.52 1.43 -5.48
N PHE A 36 -3.91 2.60 -4.96
CA PHE A 36 -5.03 2.69 -4.02
C PHE A 36 -6.33 2.13 -4.62
N LEU A 37 -6.64 2.45 -5.88
CA LEU A 37 -7.81 1.92 -6.57
C LEU A 37 -7.74 0.39 -6.79
N SER A 38 -6.54 -0.16 -7.00
CA SER A 38 -6.31 -1.61 -7.05
C SER A 38 -6.64 -2.27 -5.71
N PHE A 39 -6.31 -1.63 -4.58
CA PHE A 39 -6.67 -2.11 -3.24
C PHE A 39 -8.19 -2.12 -3.01
N SER A 40 -8.90 -1.10 -3.50
CA SER A 40 -10.35 -0.92 -3.33
C SER A 40 -11.22 -1.87 -4.17
N GLY A 41 -10.64 -2.83 -4.90
CA GLY A 41 -11.38 -3.94 -5.51
C GLY A 41 -11.88 -3.73 -6.94
N ASN A 42 -11.42 -2.70 -7.65
CA ASN A 42 -11.78 -2.50 -9.08
C ASN A 42 -11.02 -3.43 -10.05
N ASN A 43 -10.34 -4.47 -9.55
CA ASN A 43 -9.70 -5.57 -10.30
C ASN A 43 -8.68 -5.18 -11.39
N ASN A 44 -8.26 -3.92 -11.46
CA ASN A 44 -7.18 -3.53 -12.34
C ASN A 44 -5.88 -3.62 -11.56
N ASN A 45 -5.02 -4.54 -11.96
CA ASN A 45 -3.62 -4.53 -11.56
C ASN A 45 -3.00 -3.16 -11.91
N PRO A 46 -2.06 -2.65 -11.11
CA PRO A 46 -1.34 -1.46 -11.50
C PRO A 46 -0.63 -1.66 -12.85
N SER A 47 -0.54 -0.61 -13.63
CA SER A 47 0.25 -0.53 -14.85
C SER A 47 1.71 -0.87 -14.58
N ASP A 48 2.39 -1.38 -15.61
CA ASP A 48 3.79 -1.80 -15.46
C ASP A 48 4.70 -0.67 -14.93
N SER A 49 4.44 0.57 -15.38
CA SER A 49 5.17 1.76 -14.90
C SER A 49 4.95 2.06 -13.41
N CYS A 50 3.73 1.84 -12.91
CA CYS A 50 3.41 2.05 -11.50
C CYS A 50 3.88 0.89 -10.63
N CYS A 51 3.90 -0.33 -11.17
CA CYS A 51 4.52 -1.47 -10.54
C CYS A 51 6.03 -1.29 -10.33
N GLN A 52 6.75 -0.81 -11.34
CA GLN A 52 8.18 -0.51 -11.22
C GLN A 52 8.45 0.51 -10.10
N LYS A 53 7.63 1.57 -10.01
CA LYS A 53 7.73 2.56 -8.94
C LYS A 53 7.39 2.00 -7.56
N LEU A 54 6.37 1.15 -7.46
CA LEU A 54 5.99 0.49 -6.20
C LEU A 54 7.13 -0.39 -5.69
N VAL A 55 7.70 -1.23 -6.56
CA VAL A 55 8.84 -2.09 -6.21
C VAL A 55 10.07 -1.25 -5.79
N THR A 56 10.36 -0.17 -6.53
CA THR A 56 11.44 0.77 -6.18
C THR A 56 11.21 1.47 -4.84
N THR A 57 9.95 1.73 -4.50
CA THR A 57 9.57 2.33 -3.21
C THR A 57 9.83 1.38 -2.04
N GLY A 58 9.69 0.07 -2.30
CA GLY A 58 10.08 -1.01 -1.39
C GLY A 58 8.91 -1.63 -0.61
N ILE A 59 9.10 -2.89 -0.19
CA ILE A 59 8.08 -3.69 0.50
C ILE A 59 7.62 -3.05 1.82
N ASP A 60 8.51 -2.39 2.54
CA ASP A 60 8.16 -1.75 3.82
C ASP A 60 7.15 -0.61 3.63
N CYS A 61 7.24 0.12 2.52
CA CYS A 61 6.26 1.15 2.20
C CYS A 61 4.92 0.53 1.78
N HIS A 62 4.95 -0.54 0.98
CA HIS A 62 3.76 -1.29 0.59
C HIS A 62 2.99 -1.85 1.80
N ASN A 63 3.71 -2.47 2.73
CA ASN A 63 3.13 -3.02 3.96
C ASN A 63 2.56 -1.91 4.86
N ALA A 64 3.27 -0.78 5.00
CA ALA A 64 2.76 0.34 5.79
C ALA A 64 1.47 0.95 5.21
N PHE A 65 1.33 1.03 3.89
CA PHE A 65 0.05 1.42 3.28
C PHE A 65 -1.05 0.41 3.56
N THR A 66 -0.73 -0.88 3.51
CA THR A 66 -1.68 -1.97 3.79
C THR A 66 -2.20 -1.89 5.22
N GLU A 67 -1.31 -1.80 6.21
CA GLU A 67 -1.67 -1.64 7.63
C GLU A 67 -2.52 -0.39 7.86
N PHE A 68 -2.20 0.70 7.16
CA PHE A 68 -2.97 1.93 7.23
C PHE A 68 -4.39 1.75 6.66
N LEU A 69 -4.53 1.07 5.52
CA LEU A 69 -5.83 0.77 4.90
C LEU A 69 -6.68 -0.14 5.79
N GLU A 70 -6.11 -1.20 6.34
CA GLU A 70 -6.81 -2.09 7.29
C GLU A 70 -7.36 -1.34 8.50
N ALA A 71 -6.64 -0.33 8.97
CA ALA A 71 -7.08 0.49 10.09
C ALA A 71 -8.12 1.54 9.69
N LYS A 72 -8.12 2.00 8.43
CA LYS A 72 -9.05 3.01 7.91
C LYS A 72 -10.35 2.44 7.38
N GLU A 73 -10.34 1.18 6.98
CA GLU A 73 -11.50 0.45 6.48
C GLU A 73 -11.94 -0.64 7.49
N PRO A 74 -12.36 -0.28 8.73
CA PRO A 74 -12.72 -1.27 9.75
C PRO A 74 -13.95 -2.12 9.38
N GLN A 75 -14.69 -1.70 8.35
CA GLN A 75 -15.84 -2.42 7.79
C GLN A 75 -15.42 -3.50 6.80
N GLU A 76 -14.23 -3.38 6.20
CA GLU A 76 -13.65 -4.42 5.35
C GLU A 76 -12.94 -5.46 6.24
N ASN A 77 -12.95 -6.72 5.80
CA ASN A 77 -12.19 -7.76 6.49
C ASN A 77 -10.69 -7.50 6.25
N PRO A 78 -9.87 -7.27 7.30
CA PRO A 78 -8.43 -7.01 7.15
C PRO A 78 -7.73 -8.10 6.33
N SER A 79 -8.15 -9.37 6.48
CA SER A 79 -7.60 -10.49 5.72
C SER A 79 -7.80 -10.33 4.21
N LYS A 80 -8.92 -9.73 3.77
CA LYS A 80 -9.18 -9.47 2.35
C LYS A 80 -8.27 -8.36 1.82
N ILE A 81 -8.05 -7.30 2.61
CA ILE A 81 -7.12 -6.22 2.26
C ILE A 81 -5.70 -6.77 2.14
N SER A 82 -5.25 -7.53 3.14
CA SER A 82 -3.95 -8.22 3.13
C SER A 82 -3.77 -9.16 1.93
N LEU A 83 -4.79 -9.94 1.56
CA LEU A 83 -4.71 -10.82 0.38
C LEU A 83 -4.56 -10.02 -0.92
N ARG A 84 -5.38 -8.99 -1.14
CA ARG A 84 -5.27 -8.11 -2.31
C ARG A 84 -3.90 -7.41 -2.34
N SER A 85 -3.42 -6.99 -1.18
CA SER A 85 -2.10 -6.38 -1.02
C SER A 85 -0.99 -7.29 -1.53
N LEU A 86 -1.03 -8.57 -1.13
CA LEU A 86 -0.06 -9.57 -1.52
C LEU A 86 -0.10 -9.83 -3.03
N ASP A 87 -1.29 -9.92 -3.61
CA ASP A 87 -1.48 -10.12 -5.04
C ASP A 87 -0.89 -8.96 -5.86
N ILE A 88 -1.16 -7.71 -5.44
CA ILE A 88 -0.60 -6.50 -6.06
C ILE A 88 0.92 -6.51 -5.99
N TRP A 89 1.49 -6.81 -4.83
CA TRP A 89 2.94 -6.84 -4.66
C TRP A 89 3.60 -7.89 -5.57
N ASN A 90 3.07 -9.12 -5.54
CA ASN A 90 3.60 -10.22 -6.36
C ASN A 90 3.51 -9.93 -7.85
N HIS A 91 2.38 -9.37 -8.29
CA HIS A 91 2.21 -8.90 -9.66
C HIS A 91 3.29 -7.87 -10.03
N CYS A 92 3.50 -6.86 -9.19
CA CYS A 92 4.45 -5.79 -9.49
C CYS A 92 5.91 -6.25 -9.44
N VAL A 93 6.27 -7.19 -8.54
CA VAL A 93 7.59 -7.82 -8.54
C VAL A 93 7.82 -8.60 -9.84
N ALA A 94 6.83 -9.37 -10.29
CA ALA A 94 6.94 -10.12 -11.54
C ALA A 94 7.09 -9.20 -12.75
N VAL A 95 6.38 -8.07 -12.77
CA VAL A 95 6.52 -7.04 -13.81
C VAL A 95 7.90 -6.37 -13.78
N ALA A 96 8.38 -5.98 -12.60
CA ALA A 96 9.67 -5.31 -12.45
C ALA A 96 10.87 -6.24 -12.76
N ALA A 97 10.68 -7.56 -12.70
CA ALA A 97 11.69 -8.55 -13.05
C ALA A 97 11.73 -8.88 -14.56
N LYS A 98 10.80 -8.34 -15.37
CA LYS A 98 10.86 -8.50 -16.83
C LYS A 98 12.11 -7.78 -17.37
N PRO A 99 12.87 -8.41 -18.28
CA PRO A 99 14.06 -7.82 -18.88
C PRO A 99 13.75 -6.61 -19.78
#